data_AF-A0AAV4WK30-F1
#
_entry.id   AF-A0AAV4WK30-F1
#
_cell.length_a   1.000
_cell.length_b   1.000
_cell.length_c   1.000
_cell.angle_alpha   90.00
_cell.angle_beta   90.00
_cell.angle_gamma   90.00
#
_symmetry.space_group_name_H-M   'P 1'
#
loop_
_entity.id
_entity.type
_entity.pdbx_description
1 polymer ?
#
loop_
_entity_poly.entity_id
_entity_poly.type
_entity_poly.pdbx_seq_one_letter_code
_entity_poly.pdbx_strand_id
1 'polypeptide(L)'
;MIVGDNDDCCCSQVVLLLLLSHGGWNGPSVTLLSCTSESSKLVRDVVQKRFLSVVDRYRVSLPLECPLHPRRDMFWWLQTELEATKIEGEETWHCPVCGQKFRCQNTFVTHWDASHAKTLGMAEETVCLDDFCDVFRCDILRKKMLKQRMEEEDELSKPRKQPPKSGIAVLKHRIQDTQEDDEEIREKKKNCDPREMSRIHHKCRSLIRQCTIGMLVNMSSKDFQEIEEDLDESICSFLTCDKYWDDYDAHVSIDTEFRSDQITFLVDV
;
A
#
# COMPACT_ATOMS: atom_id res chain seq x y z
N MET A 1 2.43 -0.68 45.44
CA MET A 1 2.53 0.68 44.87
C MET A 1 3.99 1.11 44.88
N ILE A 2 4.71 0.85 43.79
CA ILE A 2 5.61 1.82 43.13
C ILE A 2 5.51 1.43 41.66
N VAL A 3 4.71 2.19 40.92
CA VAL A 3 4.70 2.21 39.46
C VAL A 3 5.83 3.18 39.10
N GLY A 4 6.78 2.71 38.31
CA GLY A 4 7.89 3.50 37.79
C GLY A 4 7.97 3.28 36.28
N ASP A 5 7.46 4.28 35.56
CA ASP A 5 7.48 4.48 34.12
C ASP A 5 8.86 4.32 33.47
N ASN A 6 8.90 3.79 32.23
CA ASN A 6 9.30 4.50 31.00
C ASN A 6 9.69 3.55 29.85
N ASP A 7 9.52 4.06 28.64
CA ASP A 7 10.14 3.69 27.35
C ASP A 7 9.29 2.79 26.42
N ASP A 8 8.32 3.36 25.70
CA ASP A 8 8.47 4.04 24.39
C ASP A 8 8.64 3.07 23.22
N CYS A 9 7.53 2.81 22.53
CA CYS A 9 7.52 2.26 21.16
C CYS A 9 7.96 3.31 20.11
N CYS A 10 8.65 4.38 20.55
CA CYS A 10 8.94 5.58 19.79
C CYS A 10 10.42 5.70 19.37
N CYS A 11 10.60 5.96 18.08
CA CYS A 11 11.76 6.59 17.42
C CYS A 11 12.86 7.14 18.35
N SER A 12 13.88 6.35 18.69
CA SER A 12 15.20 6.90 19.03
C SER A 12 16.29 5.83 18.97
N GLN A 13 17.13 5.88 17.92
CA GLN A 13 18.58 5.61 17.93
C GLN A 13 19.11 5.39 16.50
N VAL A 14 19.24 6.46 15.70
CA VAL A 14 20.11 6.43 14.51
C VAL A 14 20.95 7.72 14.37
N VAL A 15 21.38 8.32 15.48
CA VAL A 15 22.25 9.53 15.41
C VAL A 15 23.69 9.25 15.89
N LEU A 16 24.06 8.02 16.29
CA LEU A 16 25.40 7.78 16.86
C LEU A 16 26.23 6.65 16.24
N LEU A 17 26.02 6.30 14.95
CA LEU A 17 26.90 5.34 14.25
C LEU A 17 27.34 5.79 12.84
N LEU A 18 27.20 7.08 12.48
CA LEU A 18 27.61 7.59 11.16
C LEU A 18 29.09 8.03 11.06
N LEU A 19 29.94 7.74 12.05
CA LEU A 19 31.33 8.21 12.03
C LEU A 19 32.42 7.12 11.90
N LEU A 20 32.11 5.83 11.73
CA LEU A 20 33.17 4.81 11.60
C LEU A 20 32.86 3.70 10.56
N SER A 21 32.70 4.05 9.28
CA SER A 21 32.95 3.08 8.18
C SER A 21 33.05 3.73 6.79
N HIS A 22 33.88 4.77 6.66
CA HIS A 22 34.48 5.06 5.35
C HIS A 22 35.46 3.93 5.00
N GLY A 23 35.01 2.96 4.20
CA GLY A 23 35.86 1.90 3.70
C GLY A 23 35.19 1.10 2.58
N GLY A 24 35.54 1.42 1.34
CA GLY A 24 35.53 0.47 0.22
C GLY A 24 34.23 0.35 -0.59
N TRP A 25 34.07 1.27 -1.55
CA TRP A 25 33.18 1.05 -2.70
C TRP A 25 33.78 -0.05 -3.58
N ASN A 26 33.02 -1.13 -3.84
CA ASN A 26 33.32 -2.07 -4.92
C ASN A 26 32.03 -2.53 -5.62
N GLY A 27 31.82 -1.98 -6.83
CA GLY A 27 31.12 -2.63 -7.94
C GLY A 27 29.58 -2.60 -7.97
N PRO A 28 28.95 -2.38 -9.15
CA PRO A 28 27.51 -2.51 -9.30
C PRO A 28 27.18 -4.01 -9.35
N SER A 29 26.64 -4.54 -8.28
CA SER A 29 25.97 -5.83 -8.32
C SER A 29 24.58 -5.64 -8.89
N VAL A 30 24.35 -6.27 -10.04
CA VAL A 30 23.07 -6.62 -10.67
C VAL A 30 21.88 -6.46 -9.70
N THR A 31 20.89 -5.64 -10.07
CA THR A 31 19.69 -5.36 -9.26
C THR A 31 19.01 -6.66 -8.83
N LEU A 32 19.31 -7.08 -7.61
CA LEU A 32 18.87 -8.31 -7.00
C LEU A 32 17.46 -8.05 -6.47
N LEU A 33 16.46 -8.57 -7.18
CA LEU A 33 15.05 -8.73 -6.81
C LEU A 33 14.72 -8.22 -5.39
N SER A 34 14.48 -6.91 -5.25
CA SER A 34 14.30 -6.27 -3.95
C SER A 34 12.82 -6.21 -3.63
N CYS A 35 12.25 -7.32 -3.17
CA CYS A 35 10.94 -7.30 -2.57
C CYS A 35 11.00 -6.50 -1.26
N THR A 36 10.25 -5.39 -1.18
CA THR A 36 10.19 -4.54 0.01
C THR A 36 8.82 -4.57 0.67
N SER A 37 8.82 -4.60 2.00
CA SER A 37 7.61 -4.59 2.83
C SER A 37 6.78 -3.31 2.65
N GLU A 38 7.42 -2.14 2.55
CA GLU A 38 6.75 -0.85 2.37
C GLU A 38 5.99 -0.78 1.04
N SER A 39 6.63 -1.16 -0.06
CA SER A 39 6.01 -1.13 -1.39
C SER A 39 4.93 -2.19 -1.53
N SER A 40 5.17 -3.39 -0.98
CA SER A 40 4.15 -4.44 -0.90
C SER A 40 2.92 -4.00 -0.09
N LYS A 41 3.09 -3.16 0.94
CA LYS A 41 1.98 -2.55 1.68
C LYS A 41 1.17 -1.60 0.80
N LEU A 42 1.82 -0.72 0.03
CA LEU A 42 1.11 0.18 -0.91
C LEU A 42 0.22 -0.60 -1.88
N VAL A 43 0.78 -1.66 -2.48
CA VAL A 43 0.03 -2.52 -3.42
C VAL A 43 -1.11 -3.23 -2.70
N ARG A 44 -0.85 -3.82 -1.52
CA ARG A 44 -1.87 -4.50 -0.72
C ARG A 44 -3.06 -3.59 -0.40
N ASP A 45 -2.79 -2.35 0.01
CA ASP A 45 -3.84 -1.38 0.36
C ASP A 45 -4.74 -1.07 -0.85
N VAL A 46 -4.15 -0.92 -2.05
CA VAL A 46 -4.93 -0.74 -3.29
C VAL A 46 -5.67 -2.03 -3.66
N VAL A 47 -5.03 -3.19 -3.57
CA VAL A 47 -5.66 -4.49 -3.84
C VAL A 47 -6.89 -4.67 -2.96
N GLN A 48 -6.80 -4.42 -1.66
CA GLN A 48 -7.94 -4.53 -0.75
C GLN A 48 -9.04 -3.52 -1.07
N LYS A 49 -8.68 -2.25 -1.23
CA LYS A 49 -9.66 -1.17 -1.41
C LYS A 49 -10.35 -1.20 -2.77
N ARG A 50 -9.65 -1.65 -3.83
CA ARG A 50 -10.08 -1.52 -5.23
C ARG A 50 -10.33 -2.86 -5.90
N PHE A 51 -9.37 -3.77 -5.83
CA PHE A 51 -9.48 -5.07 -6.51
C PHE A 51 -10.48 -5.98 -5.77
N LEU A 52 -10.21 -6.30 -4.50
CA LEU A 52 -11.05 -7.19 -3.69
C LEU A 52 -12.42 -6.57 -3.45
N SER A 53 -12.50 -5.26 -3.21
CA SER A 53 -13.79 -4.56 -3.10
C SER A 53 -14.69 -4.78 -4.32
N VAL A 54 -14.15 -4.77 -5.55
CA VAL A 54 -14.91 -5.10 -6.76
C VAL A 54 -15.28 -6.58 -6.78
N VAL A 55 -14.31 -7.49 -6.58
CA VAL A 55 -14.55 -8.95 -6.59
C VAL A 55 -15.66 -9.35 -5.61
N ASP A 56 -15.66 -8.76 -4.40
CA ASP A 56 -16.65 -9.01 -3.36
C ASP A 56 -18.06 -8.58 -3.77
N ARG A 57 -18.21 -7.53 -4.60
CA ARG A 57 -19.53 -7.12 -5.14
C ARG A 57 -20.17 -8.21 -6.00
N TYR A 58 -19.36 -8.97 -6.72
CA TYR A 58 -19.81 -10.09 -7.56
C TYR A 58 -20.02 -11.39 -6.77
N ARG A 59 -19.72 -11.41 -5.46
CA ARG A 59 -19.91 -12.58 -4.56
C ARG A 59 -19.22 -13.85 -5.05
N VAL A 60 -18.08 -13.71 -5.70
CA VAL A 60 -17.25 -14.82 -6.17
C VAL A 60 -16.01 -14.96 -5.29
N SER A 61 -15.53 -16.19 -5.13
CA SER A 61 -14.26 -16.44 -4.47
C SER A 61 -13.10 -16.20 -5.43
N LEU A 62 -12.11 -15.45 -4.99
CA LEU A 62 -10.85 -15.29 -5.74
C LEU A 62 -10.09 -16.63 -5.79
N PRO A 63 -9.70 -17.14 -6.98
CA PRO A 63 -8.91 -18.37 -7.09
C PRO A 63 -7.51 -18.20 -6.46
N LEU A 64 -6.96 -19.28 -5.89
CA LEU A 64 -5.61 -19.26 -5.31
C LEU A 64 -4.55 -19.00 -6.39
N GLU A 65 -4.80 -19.31 -7.65
CA GLU A 65 -3.88 -19.05 -8.75
C GLU A 65 -3.70 -17.54 -9.03
N CYS A 66 -4.60 -16.69 -8.53
CA CYS A 66 -4.48 -15.24 -8.65
C CYS A 66 -3.24 -14.73 -7.88
N PRO A 67 -2.30 -13.99 -8.52
CA PRO A 67 -1.16 -13.41 -7.83
C PRO A 67 -1.53 -12.38 -6.75
N LEU A 68 -2.72 -11.77 -6.85
CA LEU A 68 -3.25 -10.79 -5.90
C LEU A 68 -4.06 -11.44 -4.76
N HIS A 69 -4.10 -12.76 -4.67
CA HIS A 69 -4.84 -13.46 -3.63
C HIS A 69 -4.22 -13.18 -2.24
N PRO A 70 -4.99 -12.78 -1.20
CA PRO A 70 -4.45 -12.43 0.12
C PRO A 70 -3.57 -13.52 0.74
N ARG A 71 -3.95 -14.79 0.58
CA ARG A 71 -3.16 -15.94 1.06
C ARG A 71 -1.82 -16.16 0.34
N ARG A 72 -1.62 -15.56 -0.83
CA ARG A 72 -0.37 -15.66 -1.60
C ARG A 72 0.57 -14.52 -1.32
N ASP A 73 0.06 -13.43 -0.79
CA ASP A 73 0.86 -12.31 -0.39
C ASP A 73 1.89 -12.76 0.63
N MET A 74 3.17 -12.55 0.32
CA MET A 74 4.21 -12.95 1.24
C MET A 74 3.98 -12.27 2.58
N PHE A 75 3.76 -10.96 2.66
CA PHE A 75 3.61 -10.25 3.93
C PHE A 75 2.21 -10.38 4.57
N TRP A 76 1.46 -11.43 4.25
CA TRP A 76 0.12 -11.71 4.81
C TRP A 76 0.08 -11.67 6.35
N TRP A 77 1.14 -12.12 7.03
CA TRP A 77 1.19 -12.13 8.51
C TRP A 77 1.12 -10.72 9.14
N LEU A 78 1.56 -9.67 8.44
CA LEU A 78 1.46 -8.28 8.93
C LEU A 78 0.01 -7.88 9.17
N GLN A 79 -0.94 -8.58 8.55
CA GLN A 79 -2.36 -8.30 8.65
C GLN A 79 -3.03 -9.11 9.78
N THR A 80 -2.57 -10.34 10.04
CA THR A 80 -3.20 -11.26 11.00
C THR A 80 -2.67 -11.16 12.43
N GLU A 81 -1.41 -10.74 12.63
CA GLU A 81 -0.79 -10.77 13.97
C GLU A 81 -1.14 -9.58 14.88
N LEU A 82 -1.67 -8.49 14.32
CA LEU A 82 -2.21 -7.34 15.08
C LEU A 82 -3.49 -7.69 15.87
N GLU A 83 -4.20 -8.73 15.45
CA GLU A 83 -5.44 -9.18 16.09
C GLU A 83 -5.19 -10.24 17.16
N ALA A 84 -4.22 -11.14 16.94
CA ALA A 84 -3.96 -12.28 17.83
C ALA A 84 -3.16 -11.93 19.10
N THR A 85 -2.35 -10.87 19.08
CA THR A 85 -1.38 -10.56 20.17
C THR A 85 -1.90 -9.51 21.16
N LYS A 86 -3.05 -8.88 20.89
CA LYS A 86 -3.71 -7.92 21.80
C LYS A 86 -4.37 -8.55 23.03
N ILE A 87 -4.41 -9.87 23.12
CA ILE A 87 -5.18 -10.59 24.14
C ILE A 87 -4.47 -10.58 25.52
N GLU A 88 -3.16 -10.32 25.59
CA GLU A 88 -2.39 -10.37 26.86
C GLU A 88 -1.57 -9.11 27.20
N GLY A 89 -1.87 -7.96 26.58
CA GLY A 89 -1.31 -6.66 26.99
C GLY A 89 0.17 -6.41 26.69
N GLU A 90 0.93 -7.39 26.20
CA GLU A 90 2.28 -7.21 25.62
C GLU A 90 2.20 -7.49 24.11
N GLU A 91 2.21 -6.44 23.29
CA GLU A 91 2.22 -6.55 21.82
C GLU A 91 3.56 -7.15 21.36
N THR A 92 3.60 -8.47 21.20
CA THR A 92 4.80 -9.19 20.73
C THR A 92 4.57 -9.79 19.36
N TRP A 93 5.47 -9.49 18.43
CA TRP A 93 5.46 -10.00 17.06
C TRP A 93 6.28 -11.27 16.97
N HIS A 94 5.81 -12.25 16.21
CA HIS A 94 6.46 -13.55 16.09
C HIS A 94 6.80 -13.84 14.64
N CYS A 95 8.04 -14.25 14.37
CA CYS A 95 8.38 -14.67 13.01
C CYS A 95 7.82 -16.07 12.74
N PRO A 96 6.91 -16.25 11.76
CA PRO A 96 6.29 -17.55 11.50
C PRO A 96 7.26 -18.59 10.91
N VAL A 97 8.43 -18.14 10.43
CA VAL A 97 9.44 -19.00 9.79
C VAL A 97 10.44 -19.54 10.82
N CYS A 98 10.92 -18.69 11.72
CA CYS A 98 11.99 -19.05 12.68
C CYS A 98 11.57 -18.97 14.16
N GLY A 99 10.40 -18.42 14.46
CA GLY A 99 9.87 -18.29 15.82
C GLY A 99 10.46 -17.15 16.66
N GLN A 100 11.34 -16.30 16.11
CA GLN A 100 11.89 -15.15 16.83
C GLN A 100 10.78 -14.17 17.26
N LYS A 101 10.93 -13.62 18.47
CA LYS A 101 9.97 -12.67 19.06
C LYS A 101 10.52 -11.26 18.99
N PHE A 102 9.67 -10.29 18.70
CA PHE A 102 10.02 -8.88 18.61
C PHE A 102 8.99 -8.06 19.39
N ARG A 103 9.45 -7.01 20.07
CA ARG A 103 8.56 -6.08 20.78
C ARG A 103 8.05 -4.94 19.92
N CYS A 104 8.66 -4.71 18.76
CA CYS A 104 8.31 -3.62 17.85
C CYS A 104 8.08 -4.16 16.45
N GLN A 105 7.07 -3.61 15.75
CA GLN A 105 6.76 -3.99 14.38
C GLN A 105 7.93 -3.70 13.43
N ASN A 106 8.59 -2.55 13.58
CA ASN A 106 9.65 -2.14 12.66
C ASN A 106 10.90 -3.04 12.75
N THR A 107 11.24 -3.52 13.96
CA THR A 107 12.37 -4.46 14.13
C THR A 107 12.03 -5.84 13.60
N PHE A 108 10.78 -6.28 13.74
CA PHE A 108 10.28 -7.50 13.11
C PHE A 108 10.34 -7.45 11.58
N VAL A 109 9.83 -6.37 10.97
CA VAL A 109 9.87 -6.15 9.51
C VAL A 109 11.31 -6.13 9.00
N THR A 110 12.21 -5.42 9.68
CA THR A 110 13.63 -5.37 9.31
C THR A 110 14.28 -6.76 9.38
N HIS A 111 13.96 -7.54 10.41
CA HIS A 111 14.43 -8.93 10.51
C HIS A 111 13.94 -9.78 9.34
N TRP A 112 12.66 -9.67 8.98
CA TRP A 112 12.06 -10.42 7.89
C TRP A 112 12.75 -10.12 6.56
N ASP A 113 12.90 -8.83 6.24
CA ASP A 113 13.50 -8.37 4.99
C ASP A 113 14.95 -8.86 4.87
N ALA A 114 15.70 -8.89 5.98
CA ALA A 114 17.09 -9.37 5.99
C ALA A 114 17.23 -10.91 5.97
N SER A 115 16.30 -11.64 6.61
CA SER A 115 16.49 -13.07 6.93
C SER A 115 15.67 -14.02 6.05
N HIS A 116 14.53 -13.55 5.52
CA HIS A 116 13.51 -14.43 4.93
C HIS A 116 13.01 -13.98 3.56
N ALA A 117 12.93 -12.67 3.28
CA ALA A 117 12.36 -12.16 2.04
C ALA A 117 12.94 -12.80 0.77
N LYS A 118 14.27 -12.99 0.71
CA LYS A 118 14.95 -13.61 -0.44
C LYS A 118 14.66 -15.11 -0.59
N THR A 119 14.58 -15.85 0.51
CA THR A 119 14.41 -17.31 0.49
C THR A 119 12.96 -17.69 0.22
N LEU A 120 12.01 -16.98 0.82
CA LEU A 120 10.59 -17.23 0.59
C LEU A 120 10.09 -16.66 -0.72
N GLY A 121 10.63 -15.56 -1.23
CA GLY A 121 10.30 -15.07 -2.57
C GLY A 121 10.63 -16.05 -3.71
N MET A 122 11.29 -17.18 -3.42
CA MET A 122 11.54 -18.28 -4.37
C MET A 122 10.52 -19.42 -4.27
N ALA A 123 9.61 -19.41 -3.28
CA ALA A 123 8.57 -20.42 -3.16
C ALA A 123 7.42 -20.13 -4.15
N GLU A 124 7.03 -21.13 -4.93
CA GLU A 124 6.06 -20.98 -6.05
C GLU A 124 4.67 -20.47 -5.60
N GLU A 125 4.30 -20.72 -4.34
CA GLU A 125 3.00 -20.35 -3.79
C GLU A 125 2.94 -18.92 -3.24
N THR A 126 4.10 -18.31 -2.96
CA THR A 126 4.18 -16.96 -2.38
C THR A 126 4.49 -15.90 -3.44
N VAL A 127 3.91 -14.73 -3.29
CA VAL A 127 4.00 -13.61 -4.23
C VAL A 127 4.46 -12.36 -3.48
N CYS A 128 5.47 -11.68 -4.04
CA CYS A 128 5.82 -10.35 -3.61
C CYS A 128 4.92 -9.33 -4.31
N LEU A 129 4.12 -8.56 -3.57
CA LEU A 129 3.26 -7.56 -4.19
C LEU A 129 4.04 -6.36 -4.77
N ASP A 130 5.27 -6.11 -4.29
CA ASP A 130 6.19 -5.11 -4.87
C ASP A 130 6.42 -5.31 -6.38
N ASP A 131 6.36 -6.55 -6.87
CA ASP A 131 6.55 -6.86 -8.30
C ASP A 131 5.47 -6.24 -9.22
N PHE A 132 4.37 -5.76 -8.63
CA PHE A 132 3.27 -5.08 -9.32
C PHE A 132 3.25 -3.56 -9.06
N CYS A 133 4.29 -2.98 -8.47
CA CYS A 133 4.28 -1.56 -8.11
C CYS A 133 4.11 -0.60 -9.30
N ASP A 134 4.55 -1.01 -10.50
CA ASP A 134 4.31 -0.27 -11.74
C ASP A 134 2.81 -0.24 -12.10
N VAL A 135 2.12 -1.37 -11.96
CA VAL A 135 0.67 -1.49 -12.18
C VAL A 135 -0.13 -0.67 -11.17
N PHE A 136 0.27 -0.69 -9.90
CA PHE A 136 -0.48 -0.04 -8.82
C PHE A 136 -0.04 1.41 -8.53
N ARG A 137 0.95 1.94 -9.27
CA ARG A 137 1.44 3.33 -9.17
C ARG A 137 2.06 3.66 -7.81
N CYS A 138 2.91 2.76 -7.29
CA CYS A 138 3.55 2.94 -5.98
C CYS A 138 4.34 4.24 -5.84
N ASP A 139 4.90 4.77 -6.94
CA ASP A 139 5.61 6.05 -6.96
C ASP A 139 4.70 7.23 -6.62
N ILE A 140 3.45 7.20 -7.08
CA ILE A 140 2.42 8.20 -6.77
C ILE A 140 1.95 8.04 -5.32
N LEU A 141 1.64 6.81 -4.92
CA LEU A 141 1.14 6.51 -3.57
C LEU A 141 2.16 6.86 -2.48
N ARG A 142 3.44 6.55 -2.71
CA ARG A 142 4.52 6.88 -1.76
C ARG A 142 4.67 8.38 -1.57
N LYS A 143 4.65 9.16 -2.65
CA LYS A 143 4.71 10.63 -2.58
C LYS A 143 3.57 11.19 -1.76
N LYS A 144 2.35 10.68 -1.96
CA LYS A 144 1.18 11.06 -1.18
C LYS A 144 1.34 10.75 0.30
N MET A 145 1.81 9.56 0.65
CA MET A 145 2.06 9.19 2.05
C MET A 145 3.13 10.05 2.71
N LEU A 146 4.19 10.41 1.98
CA LEU A 146 5.23 11.31 2.48
C LEU A 146 4.66 12.72 2.71
N LYS A 147 3.88 13.23 1.76
CA LYS A 147 3.23 14.54 1.89
C LYS A 147 2.29 14.59 3.10
N GLN A 148 1.47 13.56 3.29
CA GLN A 148 0.58 13.45 4.45
C GLN A 148 1.35 13.45 5.78
N ARG A 149 2.46 12.72 5.89
CA ARG A 149 3.30 12.75 7.09
C ARG A 149 3.90 14.13 7.37
N MET A 150 4.36 14.82 6.32
CA MET A 150 4.91 16.17 6.46
C MET A 150 3.83 17.16 6.93
N GLU A 151 2.62 17.07 6.38
CA GLU A 151 1.48 17.89 6.81
C GLU A 151 1.10 17.62 8.28
N GLU A 152 1.13 16.36 8.73
CA GLU A 152 0.87 15.98 10.12
C GLU A 152 1.93 16.52 11.09
N GLU A 153 3.21 16.48 10.72
CA GLU A 153 4.32 17.03 11.52
C GLU A 153 4.27 18.56 11.62
N ASP A 154 3.90 19.24 10.54
CA ASP A 154 3.72 20.70 10.53
C ASP A 154 2.54 21.16 11.39
N GLU A 155 1.48 20.36 11.50
CA GLU A 155 0.37 20.65 12.42
C GLU A 155 0.77 20.41 13.90
N LEU A 156 1.62 19.43 14.20
CA LEU A 156 2.08 19.15 15.56
C LEU A 156 3.12 20.15 16.08
N SER A 157 3.93 20.73 15.17
CA SER A 157 4.95 21.72 15.52
C SER A 157 4.39 23.13 15.80
N LYS A 158 3.10 23.39 15.50
CA LYS A 158 2.44 24.66 15.82
C LYS A 158 2.20 24.78 17.34
N PRO A 159 2.69 25.85 18.00
CA PRO A 159 2.36 26.08 19.41
C PRO A 159 0.85 26.27 19.57
N ARG A 160 0.21 25.61 20.55
CA ARG A 160 -1.19 25.84 20.96
C ARG A 160 -1.39 27.34 21.26
N LYS A 161 -1.83 28.09 20.27
CA LYS A 161 -2.38 29.43 20.45
C LYS A 161 -3.90 29.34 20.30
N GLN A 162 -4.56 30.05 21.20
CA GLN A 162 -6.00 30.33 21.29
C GLN A 162 -6.68 30.54 19.92
N PRO A 163 -8.02 30.37 19.85
CA PRO A 163 -8.77 30.16 18.61
C PRO A 163 -8.48 31.20 17.52
N PRO A 164 -8.47 30.80 16.23
CA PRO A 164 -8.05 31.66 15.15
C PRO A 164 -9.03 32.82 14.95
N LYS A 165 -8.55 34.04 15.16
CA LYS A 165 -8.99 35.19 14.36
C LYS A 165 -8.11 35.20 13.11
N SER A 166 -8.73 35.11 11.94
CA SER A 166 -8.19 35.16 10.56
C SER A 166 -7.72 33.83 9.93
N GLY A 167 -8.63 33.18 9.19
CA GLY A 167 -8.37 31.99 8.35
C GLY A 167 -7.63 32.26 7.03
N ILE A 168 -6.82 33.33 6.94
CA ILE A 168 -6.21 33.78 5.69
C ILE A 168 -4.82 33.16 5.46
N ALA A 169 -4.05 32.88 6.53
CA ALA A 169 -2.68 32.35 6.41
C ALA A 169 -2.63 30.86 6.04
N VAL A 170 -3.54 30.04 6.59
CA VAL A 170 -3.65 28.60 6.29
C VAL A 170 -4.10 28.36 4.84
N LEU A 171 -5.05 29.16 4.36
CA LEU A 171 -5.54 29.09 2.98
C LEU A 171 -4.42 29.44 1.98
N LYS A 172 -3.52 30.38 2.32
CA LYS A 172 -2.43 30.79 1.43
C LYS A 172 -1.35 29.71 1.25
N HIS A 173 -0.98 28.97 2.30
CA HIS A 173 -0.01 27.88 2.17
C HIS A 173 -0.58 26.71 1.35
N ARG A 174 -1.86 26.36 1.59
CA ARG A 174 -2.58 25.34 0.83
C ARG A 174 -2.74 25.68 -0.66
N ILE A 175 -2.96 26.96 -0.98
CA ILE A 175 -3.05 27.46 -2.37
C ILE A 175 -1.68 27.47 -3.06
N GLN A 176 -0.61 27.80 -2.34
CA GLN A 176 0.76 27.78 -2.88
C GLN A 176 1.20 26.35 -3.21
N ASP A 177 0.94 25.42 -2.29
CA ASP A 177 1.34 24.02 -2.39
C ASP A 177 0.57 23.27 -3.50
N THR A 178 -0.72 23.58 -3.68
CA THR A 178 -1.51 23.05 -4.82
C THR A 178 -1.07 23.61 -6.17
N GLN A 179 -0.64 24.87 -6.24
CA GLN A 179 -0.15 25.47 -7.49
C GLN A 179 1.22 24.92 -7.94
N GLU A 180 2.10 24.60 -6.99
CA GLU A 180 3.40 23.98 -7.28
C GLU A 180 3.25 22.51 -7.72
N ASP A 181 2.34 21.77 -7.09
CA ASP A 181 1.97 20.41 -7.49
C ASP A 181 1.42 20.36 -8.93
N ASP A 182 0.54 21.30 -9.29
CA ASP A 182 -0.14 21.32 -10.59
C ASP A 182 0.84 21.55 -11.76
N GLU A 183 1.82 22.45 -11.61
CA GLU A 183 2.83 22.70 -12.66
C GLU A 183 3.83 21.53 -12.74
N GLU A 184 4.22 20.93 -11.61
CA GLU A 184 5.07 19.71 -11.62
C GLU A 184 4.37 18.55 -12.36
N ILE A 185 3.07 18.34 -12.10
CA ILE A 185 2.28 17.32 -12.80
C ILE A 185 2.21 17.65 -14.30
N ARG A 186 1.99 18.92 -14.66
CA ARG A 186 1.92 19.35 -16.07
C ARG A 186 3.23 19.08 -16.81
N GLU A 187 4.38 19.34 -16.20
CA GLU A 187 5.68 19.00 -16.78
C GLU A 187 5.87 17.48 -16.92
N LYS A 188 5.47 16.68 -15.92
CA LYS A 188 5.50 15.21 -16.04
C LYS A 188 4.62 14.68 -17.16
N LYS A 189 3.42 15.25 -17.34
CA LYS A 189 2.53 14.89 -18.46
C LYS A 189 3.20 15.16 -19.82
N LYS A 190 3.97 16.25 -19.96
CA LYS A 190 4.75 16.54 -21.20
C LYS A 190 5.84 15.51 -21.46
N ASN A 191 6.46 14.99 -20.40
CA ASN A 191 7.55 14.02 -20.49
C ASN A 191 7.08 12.56 -20.43
N CYS A 192 5.77 12.31 -20.46
CA CYS A 192 5.19 10.97 -20.39
C CYS A 192 5.52 10.16 -21.65
N ASP A 193 5.91 8.89 -21.48
CA ASP A 193 6.07 7.95 -22.59
C ASP A 193 4.78 7.12 -22.81
N PRO A 194 4.05 7.35 -23.91
CA PRO A 194 2.81 6.62 -24.19
C PRO A 194 3.03 5.12 -24.47
N ARG A 195 4.22 4.72 -24.93
CA ARG A 195 4.53 3.30 -25.19
C ARG A 195 4.69 2.55 -23.88
N GLU A 196 5.39 3.16 -22.92
CA GLU A 196 5.55 2.59 -21.59
C GLU A 196 4.21 2.52 -20.85
N MET A 197 3.39 3.57 -20.92
CA MET A 197 2.03 3.53 -20.38
C MET A 197 1.20 2.41 -20.99
N SER A 198 1.26 2.24 -22.31
CA SER A 198 0.59 1.11 -22.98
C SER A 198 1.10 -0.24 -22.47
N ARG A 199 2.41 -0.41 -22.29
CA ARG A 199 3.02 -1.65 -21.76
C ARG A 199 2.49 -1.99 -20.37
N ILE A 200 2.50 -1.02 -19.45
CA ILE A 200 2.05 -1.22 -18.06
C ILE A 200 0.52 -1.45 -18.04
N HIS A 201 -0.25 -0.74 -18.86
CA HIS A 201 -1.69 -0.96 -19.00
C HIS A 201 -2.02 -2.39 -19.46
N HIS A 202 -1.30 -2.92 -20.46
CA HIS A 202 -1.46 -4.32 -20.88
C HIS A 202 -1.02 -5.32 -19.79
N LYS A 203 0.04 -4.99 -19.03
CA LYS A 203 0.46 -5.78 -17.86
C LYS A 203 -0.66 -5.86 -16.82
N CYS A 204 -1.31 -4.73 -16.53
CA CYS A 204 -2.46 -4.65 -15.62
C CYS A 204 -3.63 -5.52 -16.08
N ARG A 205 -4.06 -5.38 -17.34
CA ARG A 205 -5.14 -6.21 -17.92
C ARG A 205 -4.82 -7.70 -17.89
N SER A 206 -3.56 -8.07 -18.16
CA SER A 206 -3.12 -9.46 -18.09
C SER A 206 -3.16 -10.00 -16.65
N LEU A 207 -2.78 -9.18 -15.67
CA LEU A 207 -2.84 -9.52 -14.25
C LEU A 207 -4.29 -9.72 -13.78
N ILE A 208 -5.20 -8.80 -14.14
CA ILE A 208 -6.64 -8.95 -13.88
C ILE A 208 -7.13 -10.26 -14.48
N ARG A 209 -6.83 -10.51 -15.76
CA ARG A 209 -7.26 -11.73 -16.46
C ARG A 209 -6.78 -13.00 -15.77
N GLN A 210 -5.53 -13.04 -15.30
CA GLN A 210 -4.99 -14.18 -14.56
C GLN A 210 -5.76 -14.45 -13.26
N CYS A 211 -6.26 -13.40 -12.61
CA CYS A 211 -7.05 -13.52 -11.40
C CYS A 211 -8.52 -13.87 -11.64
N THR A 212 -9.10 -13.44 -12.76
CA THR A 212 -10.53 -13.66 -13.04
C THR A 212 -10.80 -14.94 -13.81
N ILE A 213 -9.86 -15.44 -14.63
CA ILE A 213 -10.12 -16.55 -15.56
C ILE A 213 -10.66 -17.83 -14.89
N GLY A 214 -10.24 -18.12 -13.66
CA GLY A 214 -10.75 -19.26 -12.88
C GLY A 214 -12.22 -19.10 -12.45
N MET A 215 -12.72 -17.86 -12.37
CA MET A 215 -14.10 -17.56 -11.97
C MET A 215 -15.12 -17.91 -13.07
N LEU A 216 -14.70 -18.02 -14.33
CA LEU A 216 -15.53 -18.42 -15.47
C LEU A 216 -16.27 -19.75 -15.25
N VAL A 217 -15.74 -20.63 -14.41
CA VAL A 217 -16.36 -21.93 -14.10
C VAL A 217 -17.67 -21.76 -13.32
N ASN A 218 -17.78 -20.68 -12.53
CA ASN A 218 -18.86 -20.49 -11.56
C ASN A 218 -19.77 -19.29 -11.87
N MET A 219 -19.55 -18.58 -12.98
CA MET A 219 -20.32 -17.39 -13.35
C MET A 219 -20.63 -17.34 -14.86
N SER A 220 -21.56 -16.48 -15.28
CA SER A 220 -21.89 -16.34 -16.70
C SER A 220 -20.78 -15.60 -17.45
N SER A 221 -20.69 -15.79 -18.77
CA SER A 221 -19.72 -15.05 -19.60
C SER A 221 -19.95 -13.54 -19.58
N LYS A 222 -21.19 -13.11 -19.30
CA LYS A 222 -21.56 -11.69 -19.19
C LYS A 222 -21.05 -11.10 -17.89
N ASP A 223 -21.38 -11.72 -16.74
CA ASP A 223 -20.91 -11.25 -15.42
C ASP A 223 -19.38 -11.23 -15.36
N PHE A 224 -18.75 -12.18 -16.04
CA PHE A 224 -17.31 -12.25 -16.18
C PHE A 224 -16.70 -11.09 -17.00
N GLN A 225 -17.39 -10.60 -18.03
CA GLN A 225 -16.95 -9.41 -18.75
C GLN A 225 -17.14 -8.15 -17.91
N GLU A 226 -18.26 -8.07 -17.19
CA GLU A 226 -18.57 -6.92 -16.31
C GLU A 226 -17.56 -6.79 -15.16
N ILE A 227 -17.19 -7.90 -14.49
CA ILE A 227 -16.16 -7.85 -13.44
C ILE A 227 -14.79 -7.42 -13.99
N GLU A 228 -14.39 -7.88 -15.18
CA GLU A 228 -13.13 -7.46 -15.79
C GLU A 228 -13.13 -5.97 -16.16
N GLU A 229 -14.25 -5.46 -16.66
CA GLU A 229 -14.43 -4.04 -16.99
C GLU A 229 -14.42 -3.16 -15.72
N ASP A 230 -15.12 -3.58 -14.67
CA ASP A 230 -15.10 -2.88 -13.37
C ASP A 230 -13.70 -2.85 -12.76
N LEU A 231 -12.94 -3.95 -12.87
CA LEU A 231 -11.57 -4.03 -12.40
C LEU A 231 -10.63 -3.16 -13.26
N ASP A 232 -10.82 -3.13 -14.58
CA ASP A 232 -10.08 -2.27 -15.51
C ASP A 232 -10.33 -0.79 -15.19
N GLU A 233 -11.58 -0.38 -14.98
CA GLU A 233 -11.93 1.01 -14.65
C GLU A 233 -11.41 1.41 -13.27
N SER A 234 -11.47 0.51 -12.29
CA SER A 234 -11.03 0.77 -10.92
C SER A 234 -9.51 0.91 -10.78
N ILE A 235 -8.72 0.23 -11.62
CA ILE A 235 -7.26 0.12 -11.47
C ILE A 235 -6.52 0.51 -12.76
N CYS A 236 -6.77 -0.21 -13.86
CA CYS A 236 -5.96 -0.08 -15.07
C CYS A 236 -6.21 1.22 -15.83
N SER A 237 -7.41 1.81 -15.76
CA SER A 237 -7.79 3.03 -16.49
C SER A 237 -6.88 4.23 -16.19
N PHE A 238 -6.21 4.21 -15.04
CA PHE A 238 -5.23 5.22 -14.62
C PHE A 238 -3.88 5.10 -15.33
N LEU A 239 -3.58 3.99 -16.00
CA LEU A 239 -2.28 3.73 -16.64
C LEU A 239 -2.18 4.38 -18.03
N THR A 240 -2.46 5.68 -18.07
CA THR A 240 -2.42 6.54 -19.27
C THR A 240 -1.74 7.86 -18.95
N CYS A 241 -1.10 8.51 -19.93
CA CYS A 241 -0.46 9.81 -19.69
C CYS A 241 -1.44 10.88 -19.16
N ASP A 242 -2.73 10.73 -19.45
CA ASP A 242 -3.74 11.67 -18.99
C ASP A 242 -4.12 11.45 -17.52
N LYS A 243 -4.23 10.19 -17.09
CA LYS A 243 -4.76 9.81 -15.76
C LYS A 243 -3.71 9.27 -14.76
N TYR A 244 -2.46 9.05 -15.15
CA TYR A 244 -1.45 8.38 -14.29
C TYR A 244 -1.18 9.11 -12.98
N TRP A 245 -1.29 10.43 -12.97
CA TRP A 245 -1.09 11.26 -11.78
C TRP A 245 -2.38 11.56 -11.02
N ASP A 246 -3.52 11.06 -11.49
CA ASP A 246 -4.81 11.32 -10.88
C ASP A 246 -5.03 10.40 -9.68
N ASP A 247 -5.63 10.94 -8.62
CA ASP A 247 -5.95 10.20 -7.41
C ASP A 247 -7.02 9.13 -7.69
N TYR A 248 -6.81 7.89 -7.21
CA TYR A 248 -7.85 6.85 -7.27
C TYR A 248 -9.18 7.34 -6.64
N ASP A 249 -9.10 8.15 -5.59
CA ASP A 249 -10.26 8.61 -4.82
C ASP A 249 -10.97 9.84 -5.41
N ALA A 250 -10.38 10.51 -6.42
CA ALA A 250 -11.02 11.66 -7.07
C ALA A 250 -12.34 11.28 -7.80
N HIS A 251 -12.51 9.99 -8.13
CA HIS A 251 -13.70 9.45 -8.80
C HIS A 251 -14.69 8.75 -7.86
N VAL A 252 -14.41 8.62 -6.55
CA VAL A 252 -15.26 7.88 -5.60
C VAL A 252 -16.42 8.70 -5.03
N SER A 253 -16.40 10.02 -5.22
CA SER A 253 -17.42 10.95 -4.72
C SER A 253 -18.84 10.73 -5.29
N ILE A 254 -19.04 9.74 -6.17
CA ILE A 254 -20.34 9.42 -6.78
C ILE A 254 -20.96 8.13 -6.22
N ASP A 255 -20.19 7.20 -5.65
CA ASP A 255 -20.70 5.88 -5.20
C ASP A 255 -20.85 5.73 -3.68
N THR A 256 -20.30 6.65 -2.88
CA THR A 256 -20.34 6.57 -1.40
C THR A 256 -21.68 6.92 -0.77
N GLU A 257 -22.66 7.39 -1.55
CA GLU A 257 -24.00 7.70 -1.03
C GLU A 257 -24.89 6.44 -0.88
N PHE A 258 -24.42 5.25 -1.30
CA PHE A 258 -25.23 4.03 -1.31
C PHE A 258 -24.82 2.92 -0.33
N ARG A 259 -23.80 3.10 0.53
CA ARG A 259 -23.29 1.99 1.38
C ARG A 259 -23.17 2.30 2.88
N SER A 260 -24.07 3.12 3.43
CA SER A 260 -24.24 3.24 4.89
C SER A 260 -25.32 2.31 5.50
N ASP A 261 -26.10 1.59 4.70
CA ASP A 261 -27.29 0.87 5.21
C ASP A 261 -27.16 -0.67 5.31
N GLN A 262 -26.00 -1.28 5.12
CA GLN A 262 -25.87 -2.75 5.26
C GLN A 262 -24.61 -3.24 6.00
N ILE A 263 -24.30 -2.64 7.15
CA ILE A 263 -23.48 -3.30 8.18
C ILE A 263 -24.31 -3.44 9.46
N THR A 264 -25.33 -4.27 9.39
CA THR A 264 -25.78 -5.12 10.50
C THR A 264 -26.09 -6.48 9.89
N PHE A 265 -25.88 -7.55 10.66
CA PHE A 265 -25.91 -8.98 10.28
C PHE A 265 -24.58 -9.56 9.78
N LEU A 266 -23.75 -9.98 10.74
CA LEU A 266 -23.36 -11.40 10.91
C LEU A 266 -22.62 -11.56 12.26
N VAL A 267 -23.39 -11.53 13.34
CA VAL A 267 -23.08 -12.26 14.58
C VAL A 267 -24.39 -12.90 14.98
N ASP A 268 -24.56 -14.17 14.63
CA ASP A 268 -25.45 -15.18 15.23
C ASP A 268 -25.71 -16.29 14.19
N VAL A 269 -24.83 -17.31 14.17
CA VAL A 269 -25.13 -18.77 14.19
C VAL A 269 -23.84 -19.49 14.61
#